data_AF-A0A8H3CAM5-F1
#
_entry.id   AF-A0A8H3CAM5-F1
#
_cell.length_a   1.000
_cell.length_b   1.000
_cell.length_c   1.000
_cell.angle_alpha   90.00
_cell.angle_beta   90.00
_cell.angle_gamma   90.00
#
_symmetry.space_group_name_H-M   'P 1'
#
loop_
_entity.id
_entity.type
_entity.pdbx_description
1 polymer ?
#
loop_
_entity_poly.entity_id
_entity_poly.type
_entity_poly.pdbx_seq_one_letter_code
_entity_poly.pdbx_strand_id
1 'polypeptide(L)'
;MQPFSYEYGYLGFNLLVSALNSCLLERWNELDEARTLTTQVANATPQIVTSNTLASAVLTQFDVASSGGDCDWVLGWSSSPSGRHYAPLLLQSDISTLLNMLWDDRKSFLKAQSLTQSIHGSIGLAGLMFVFSRYLSRRRLNHYLGHPTKLHTKKHWLIN
;
A
#
# COMPACT_ATOMS: atom_id res chain seq x y z
N MET A 1 -21.06 -7.92 -10.08
CA MET A 1 -21.00 -6.59 -10.72
C MET A 1 -19.56 -6.34 -11.13
N GLN A 2 -19.32 -5.73 -12.29
CA GLN A 2 -17.97 -5.40 -12.78
C GLN A 2 -17.76 -3.88 -12.68
N PRO A 3 -17.21 -3.38 -11.55
CA PRO A 3 -17.08 -1.94 -11.35
C PRO A 3 -16.19 -1.26 -12.39
N PHE A 4 -15.19 -1.95 -12.95
CA PHE A 4 -14.29 -1.37 -13.95
C PHE A 4 -14.81 -1.48 -15.38
N SER A 5 -15.97 -2.12 -15.60
CA SER A 5 -16.66 -2.10 -16.90
C SER A 5 -17.38 -0.76 -17.15
N TYR A 6 -17.47 0.12 -16.15
CA TYR A 6 -18.09 1.44 -16.24
C TYR A 6 -17.07 2.53 -15.92
N GLU A 7 -17.08 3.63 -16.69
CA GLU A 7 -16.08 4.71 -16.58
C GLU A 7 -16.01 5.30 -15.16
N TYR A 8 -17.15 5.45 -14.50
CA TYR A 8 -17.22 6.03 -13.16
C TYR A 8 -16.62 5.11 -12.08
N GLY A 9 -16.62 3.79 -12.27
CA GLY A 9 -15.99 2.88 -11.32
C GLY A 9 -14.46 2.96 -11.38
N TYR A 10 -13.90 3.04 -12.58
CA TYR A 10 -12.46 3.28 -12.75
C TYR A 10 -12.05 4.69 -12.29
N LEU A 11 -12.86 5.72 -12.56
CA LEU A 11 -12.62 7.07 -12.05
C LEU A 11 -12.65 7.13 -10.51
N GLY A 12 -13.63 6.48 -9.88
CA GLY A 12 -13.70 6.38 -8.42
C GLY A 12 -12.49 5.67 -7.82
N PHE A 13 -12.03 4.60 -8.46
CA PHE A 13 -10.78 3.93 -8.09
C PHE A 13 -9.56 4.84 -8.21
N ASN A 14 -9.47 5.62 -9.29
CA ASN A 14 -8.38 6.57 -9.48
C ASN A 14 -8.34 7.65 -8.41
N LEU A 15 -9.51 8.18 -8.01
CA LEU A 15 -9.62 9.13 -6.91
C LEU A 15 -9.16 8.51 -5.59
N LEU A 16 -9.57 7.27 -5.30
CA LEU A 16 -9.13 6.53 -4.12
C LEU A 16 -7.60 6.36 -4.09
N VAL A 17 -7.00 5.89 -5.20
CA VAL A 17 -5.55 5.70 -5.29
C VAL A 17 -4.81 7.02 -5.15
N SER A 18 -5.32 8.09 -5.75
CA SER A 18 -4.70 9.42 -5.66
C SER A 18 -4.72 9.95 -4.23
N ALA A 19 -5.86 9.86 -3.55
CA ALA A 19 -6.00 10.26 -2.15
C ALA A 19 -5.08 9.42 -1.24
N LEU A 20 -5.06 8.10 -1.42
CA LEU A 20 -4.18 7.19 -0.69
C LEU A 20 -2.70 7.57 -0.85
N ASN A 21 -2.26 7.81 -2.07
CA ASN A 21 -0.88 8.19 -2.38
C ASN A 21 -0.50 9.53 -1.73
N SER A 22 -1.38 10.53 -1.78
CA SER A 22 -1.16 11.82 -1.12
C SER A 22 -1.05 11.67 0.40
N CYS A 23 -1.92 10.88 1.03
CA CYS A 23 -1.86 10.64 2.47
C CYS A 23 -0.59 9.87 2.89
N LEU A 24 -0.10 8.93 2.06
CA LEU A 24 1.16 8.24 2.32
C LEU A 24 2.35 9.20 2.26
N LEU A 25 2.44 10.01 1.21
CA LEU A 25 3.49 11.04 1.08
C LEU A 25 3.46 12.04 2.24
N GLU A 26 2.28 12.47 2.66
CA GLU A 26 2.12 13.38 3.80
C GLU A 26 2.65 12.73 5.09
N ARG A 27 2.29 11.47 5.34
CA ARG A 27 2.74 10.76 6.55
C ARG A 27 4.23 10.43 6.54
N TRP A 28 4.85 10.24 5.37
CA TRP A 28 6.30 10.11 5.22
C TRP A 28 7.05 11.45 5.24
N ASN A 29 6.33 12.59 5.27
CA ASN A 29 6.92 13.92 5.16
C ASN A 29 7.61 14.17 3.79
N GLU A 30 7.15 13.49 2.75
CA GLU A 30 7.67 13.52 1.37
C GLU A 30 6.78 14.36 0.43
N LEU A 31 5.61 14.81 0.91
CA LEU A 31 4.64 15.51 0.08
C LEU A 31 5.15 16.87 -0.42
N ASP A 32 5.80 17.64 0.46
CA ASP A 32 6.32 18.95 0.09
C ASP A 32 7.58 18.83 -0.79
N GLU A 33 8.37 17.77 -0.60
CA GLU A 33 9.47 17.43 -1.52
C GLU A 33 8.93 17.07 -2.92
N ALA A 34 7.91 16.22 -3.00
CA ALA A 34 7.25 15.90 -4.28
C ALA A 34 6.71 17.15 -4.99
N ARG A 35 6.15 18.11 -4.24
CA ARG A 35 5.64 19.39 -4.77
C ARG A 35 6.76 20.30 -5.25
N THR A 36 7.84 20.44 -4.49
CA THR A 36 8.98 21.29 -4.88
C THR A 36 9.71 20.70 -6.09
N LEU A 37 9.86 19.39 -6.17
CA LEU A 37 10.43 18.73 -7.35
C LEU A 37 9.57 18.97 -8.60
N THR A 38 8.24 18.97 -8.44
CA THR A 38 7.30 19.26 -9.54
C THR A 38 7.47 20.68 -10.11
N THR A 39 7.78 21.68 -9.27
CA THR A 39 7.98 23.06 -9.75
C THR A 39 9.37 23.28 -10.35
N GLN A 40 10.36 22.46 -10.01
CA GLN A 40 11.73 22.57 -10.48
C GLN A 40 11.99 21.85 -11.80
N VAL A 41 11.29 20.74 -12.07
CA VAL A 41 11.49 19.97 -13.30
C VAL A 41 10.70 20.60 -14.45
N ALA A 42 11.37 21.50 -15.19
CA ALA A 42 10.84 22.05 -16.42
C ALA A 42 10.47 20.91 -17.39
N ASN A 43 9.23 20.91 -17.88
CA ASN A 43 8.65 19.95 -18.82
C ASN A 43 8.25 18.56 -18.29
N ALA A 44 8.32 18.29 -16.97
CA ALA A 44 7.72 17.07 -16.42
C ALA A 44 6.26 17.31 -16.03
N THR A 45 5.40 16.32 -16.30
CA THR A 45 4.03 16.37 -15.79
C THR A 45 4.05 16.12 -14.27
N PRO A 46 3.33 16.93 -13.46
CA PRO A 46 3.23 16.76 -12.00
C PRO A 46 2.93 15.32 -11.56
N GLN A 47 2.14 14.62 -12.37
CA GLN A 47 1.73 13.23 -12.15
C GLN A 47 2.92 12.28 -12.20
N ILE A 48 3.84 12.44 -13.16
CA ILE A 48 5.03 11.59 -13.29
C ILE A 48 5.97 11.83 -12.11
N VAL A 49 6.24 13.09 -11.77
CA VAL A 49 7.12 13.46 -10.66
C VAL A 49 6.59 12.89 -9.35
N THR A 50 5.31 13.12 -9.05
CA THR A 50 4.66 12.61 -7.83
C THR A 50 4.67 11.08 -7.79
N SER A 51 4.41 10.41 -8.92
CA SER A 51 4.44 8.95 -9.00
C SER A 51 5.84 8.38 -8.76
N ASN A 52 6.89 9.04 -9.26
CA ASN A 52 8.28 8.62 -9.06
C ASN A 52 8.72 8.85 -7.61
N THR A 53 8.42 10.01 -7.02
CA THR A 53 8.71 10.28 -5.60
C THR A 53 8.01 9.26 -4.71
N LEU A 54 6.73 8.98 -4.97
CA LEU A 54 5.99 7.95 -4.25
C LEU A 54 6.63 6.56 -4.40
N ALA A 55 7.00 6.18 -5.63
CA ALA A 55 7.63 4.89 -5.86
C ALA A 55 8.96 4.76 -5.10
N SER A 56 9.77 5.83 -5.09
CA SER A 56 11.00 5.89 -4.31
C SER A 56 10.74 5.74 -2.81
N ALA A 57 9.79 6.51 -2.27
CA ALA A 57 9.43 6.43 -0.85
C ALA A 57 8.92 5.03 -0.47
N VAL A 58 8.11 4.40 -1.32
CA VAL A 58 7.64 3.02 -1.13
C VAL A 58 8.79 2.02 -1.10
N LEU A 59 9.78 2.15 -1.99
CA LEU A 59 10.97 1.30 -2.00
C LEU A 59 11.76 1.45 -0.70
N THR A 60 11.98 2.68 -0.23
CA THR A 60 12.64 2.93 1.06
C THR A 60 11.89 2.27 2.23
N GLN A 61 10.56 2.28 2.21
CA GLN A 61 9.79 1.56 3.23
C GLN A 61 9.93 0.04 3.12
N PHE A 62 10.04 -0.52 1.91
CA PHE A 62 10.32 -1.95 1.78
C PHE A 62 11.70 -2.33 2.31
N ASP A 63 12.70 -1.48 2.13
CA ASP A 63 14.04 -1.70 2.70
C ASP A 63 13.99 -1.68 4.23
N VAL A 64 13.27 -0.72 4.83
CA VAL A 64 13.03 -0.69 6.28
C VAL A 64 12.31 -1.95 6.76
N ALA A 65 11.25 -2.38 6.07
CA ALA A 65 10.52 -3.60 6.43
C ALA A 65 11.41 -4.85 6.33
N SER A 66 12.27 -4.92 5.31
CA SER A 66 13.18 -6.05 5.08
C SER A 66 14.28 -6.16 6.14
N SER A 67 14.68 -5.02 6.72
CA SER A 67 15.63 -4.94 7.83
C SER A 67 14.97 -5.16 9.20
N GLY A 68 13.68 -5.52 9.23
CA GLY A 68 12.92 -5.78 10.45
C GLY A 68 12.32 -4.54 11.10
N GLY A 69 12.39 -3.38 10.44
CA GLY A 69 11.74 -2.16 10.87
C GLY A 69 10.22 -2.20 10.73
N ASP A 70 9.55 -1.32 11.48
CA ASP A 70 8.10 -1.15 11.40
C ASP A 70 7.74 -0.05 10.41
N CYS A 71 7.02 -0.43 9.35
CA CYS A 71 6.48 0.50 8.35
C CYS A 71 4.97 0.64 8.45
N ASP A 72 4.32 -0.05 9.39
CA ASP A 72 2.86 -0.08 9.48
C ASP A 72 2.30 1.15 10.20
N TRP A 73 3.15 1.94 10.85
CA TRP A 73 2.76 3.18 11.52
C TRP A 73 2.22 4.20 10.52
N VAL A 74 2.77 4.22 9.29
CA VAL A 74 2.29 5.10 8.21
C VAL A 74 0.85 4.75 7.83
N LEU A 75 0.48 3.47 7.97
CA LEU A 75 -0.88 2.99 7.70
C LEU A 75 -1.82 3.22 8.90
N GLY A 76 -1.29 3.66 10.03
CA GLY A 76 -2.02 3.80 11.30
C GLY A 76 -2.30 2.46 11.97
N TRP A 77 -1.50 1.42 11.70
CA TRP A 77 -1.71 0.08 12.27
C TRP A 77 -0.71 -0.29 13.38
N SER A 78 0.21 0.62 13.70
CA SER A 78 1.15 0.54 14.81
C SER A 78 1.52 1.95 15.29
N SER A 79 2.26 2.04 16.40
CA SER A 79 2.69 3.30 16.99
C SER A 79 3.76 3.98 16.13
N SER A 80 3.65 5.30 15.92
CA SER A 80 4.69 6.05 15.23
C SER A 80 5.95 6.17 16.10
N PRO A 81 7.15 6.11 15.48
CA PRO A 81 8.41 6.43 16.17
C PRO A 81 8.42 7.83 16.80
N SER A 82 7.65 8.76 16.24
CA SER A 82 7.52 10.14 16.73
C SER A 82 6.51 10.30 17.89
N GLY A 83 5.87 9.21 18.32
CA GLY A 83 4.77 9.24 19.29
C GLY A 83 3.45 9.79 18.72
N ARG A 84 3.41 10.19 17.44
CA ARG A 84 2.17 10.59 16.78
C ARG A 84 1.24 9.40 16.57
N HIS A 85 -0.03 9.57 16.91
CA HIS A 85 -1.06 8.61 16.58
C HIS A 85 -1.73 9.00 15.27
N TYR A 86 -1.68 8.08 14.31
CA TYR A 86 -2.36 8.25 13.04
C TYR A 86 -3.61 7.36 13.01
N ALA A 87 -4.73 7.93 12.57
CA ALA A 87 -5.91 7.12 12.24
C ALA A 87 -5.56 6.13 11.11
N PRO A 88 -6.17 4.93 11.06
CA PRO A 88 -5.96 4.00 9.96
C PRO A 88 -6.29 4.67 8.61
N LEU A 89 -5.41 4.55 7.61
CA LEU A 89 -5.69 5.07 6.26
C LEU A 89 -6.85 4.32 5.60
N LEU A 90 -6.87 3.00 5.80
CA LEU A 90 -7.91 2.10 5.33
C LEU A 90 -8.11 1.03 6.39
N LEU A 91 -9.35 0.59 6.57
CA LEU A 91 -9.66 -0.56 7.40
C LEU A 91 -9.21 -1.84 6.69
N GLN A 92 -8.84 -2.86 7.47
CA GLN A 92 -8.42 -4.15 6.90
C GLN A 92 -9.53 -4.81 6.06
N SER A 93 -10.80 -4.63 6.45
CA SER A 93 -11.98 -5.06 5.68
C SER A 93 -12.03 -4.41 4.30
N ASP A 94 -11.74 -3.11 4.23
CA ASP A 94 -11.83 -2.32 3.01
C ASP A 94 -10.71 -2.72 2.05
N ILE A 95 -9.51 -2.94 2.58
CA ILE A 95 -8.37 -3.43 1.82
C ILE A 95 -8.65 -4.82 1.26
N SER A 96 -9.24 -5.71 2.07
CA SER A 96 -9.65 -7.04 1.59
C SER A 96 -10.68 -6.94 0.47
N THR A 97 -11.66 -6.05 0.62
CA THR A 97 -12.71 -5.83 -0.36
C THR A 97 -12.13 -5.29 -1.66
N LEU A 98 -11.20 -4.34 -1.57
CA LEU A 98 -10.52 -3.76 -2.73
C LEU A 98 -9.64 -4.77 -3.46
N LEU A 99 -8.89 -5.61 -2.73
CA LEU A 99 -8.11 -6.71 -3.29
C LEU A 99 -9.00 -7.70 -4.06
N ASN A 100 -10.10 -8.13 -3.44
CA ASN A 100 -11.04 -9.06 -4.06
C ASN A 100 -11.69 -8.44 -5.30
N MET A 101 -12.12 -7.18 -5.21
CA MET A 101 -12.70 -6.43 -6.33
C MET A 101 -11.74 -6.34 -7.52
N LEU A 102 -10.47 -5.97 -7.28
CA LEU A 102 -9.45 -5.91 -8.32
C LEU A 102 -9.16 -7.27 -8.93
N TRP A 103 -9.15 -8.33 -8.11
CA TRP A 103 -8.93 -9.69 -8.59
C TRP A 103 -10.08 -10.21 -9.46
N ASP A 104 -11.31 -10.04 -8.97
CA ASP A 104 -12.52 -10.54 -9.61
C ASP A 104 -12.78 -9.83 -10.95
N ASP A 105 -12.50 -8.53 -11.01
CA ASP A 105 -12.72 -7.70 -12.21
C ASP A 105 -11.42 -7.27 -12.91
N ARG A 106 -10.34 -8.04 -12.73
CA ARG A 106 -8.99 -7.73 -13.24
C ARG A 106 -8.92 -7.49 -14.74
N LYS A 107 -9.75 -8.17 -15.53
CA LYS A 107 -9.76 -8.01 -17.00
C LYS A 107 -10.26 -6.62 -17.39
N SER A 108 -11.36 -6.18 -16.80
CA SER A 108 -11.92 -4.85 -17.05
C SER A 108 -11.02 -3.76 -16.48
N PHE A 109 -10.43 -3.99 -15.30
CA PHE A 109 -9.43 -3.10 -14.72
C PHE A 109 -8.24 -2.87 -15.65
N LEU A 110 -7.59 -3.93 -16.13
CA LEU A 110 -6.43 -3.83 -17.03
C LEU A 110 -6.80 -3.16 -18.35
N LYS A 111 -8.01 -3.44 -18.88
CA LYS A 111 -8.51 -2.76 -20.08
C LYS A 111 -8.67 -1.25 -19.82
N ALA A 112 -9.36 -0.86 -18.76
CA ALA A 112 -9.54 0.54 -18.38
C ALA A 112 -8.20 1.25 -18.13
N GLN A 113 -7.25 0.58 -17.47
CA GLN A 113 -5.90 1.08 -17.25
C GLN A 113 -5.16 1.32 -18.57
N SER A 114 -5.16 0.35 -19.48
CA SER A 114 -4.49 0.49 -20.78
C SER A 114 -5.03 1.67 -21.60
N LEU A 115 -6.35 1.87 -21.61
CA LEU A 115 -7.01 2.96 -22.34
C LEU A 115 -6.66 4.33 -21.75
N THR A 116 -6.62 4.44 -20.42
CA THR A 116 -6.40 5.73 -19.75
C THR A 116 -4.93 6.10 -19.59
N GLN A 117 -4.03 5.11 -19.52
CA GLN A 117 -2.58 5.33 -19.47
C GLN A 117 -2.07 6.07 -20.71
N SER A 118 -2.68 5.84 -21.86
CA SER A 118 -2.38 6.57 -23.11
C SER A 118 -2.85 8.03 -23.09
N ILE A 119 -3.79 8.40 -22.22
CA ILE A 119 -4.48 9.70 -22.26
C ILE A 119 -3.98 10.64 -21.15
N HIS A 120 -3.78 10.12 -19.93
CA HIS A 120 -3.50 10.93 -18.74
C HIS A 120 -2.18 10.58 -18.02
N GLY A 121 -1.40 9.64 -18.57
CA GLY A 121 -0.27 9.05 -17.86
C GLY A 121 -0.73 8.02 -16.81
N SER A 122 0.19 7.15 -16.36
CA SER A 122 -0.15 6.14 -15.36
C SER A 122 -0.40 6.78 -14.01
N ILE A 123 -1.53 6.47 -13.39
CA ILE A 123 -1.71 6.70 -11.94
C ILE A 123 -0.77 5.74 -11.22
N GLY A 124 0.10 6.28 -10.38
CA GLY A 124 1.07 5.49 -9.63
C GLY A 124 0.36 4.50 -8.70
N LEU A 125 0.46 3.21 -8.96
CA LEU A 125 -0.11 2.17 -8.10
C LEU A 125 0.79 1.81 -6.90
N ALA A 126 1.97 2.44 -6.78
CA ALA A 126 2.98 2.09 -5.79
C ALA A 126 2.44 2.14 -4.35
N GLY A 127 1.71 3.18 -3.97
CA GLY A 127 1.12 3.30 -2.64
C GLY A 127 0.07 2.22 -2.35
N LEU A 128 -0.77 1.91 -3.34
CA LEU A 128 -1.74 0.82 -3.22
C LEU A 128 -1.06 -0.54 -3.07
N MET A 129 -0.03 -0.81 -3.89
CA MET A 129 0.75 -2.04 -3.82
C MET A 129 1.49 -2.18 -2.49
N PHE A 130 1.98 -1.08 -1.93
CA PHE A 130 2.55 -1.03 -0.59
C PHE A 130 1.51 -1.46 0.46
N VAL A 131 0.32 -0.85 0.46
CA VAL A 131 -0.77 -1.21 1.39
C VAL A 131 -1.15 -2.69 1.29
N PHE A 132 -1.29 -3.22 0.08
CA PHE A 132 -1.59 -4.64 -0.13
C PHE A 132 -0.48 -5.55 0.38
N SER A 133 0.78 -5.20 0.12
CA SER A 133 1.92 -5.97 0.61
C SER A 133 1.95 -6.05 2.14
N ARG A 134 1.73 -4.91 2.82
CA ARG A 134 1.67 -4.86 4.29
C ARG A 134 0.48 -5.63 4.85
N TYR A 135 -0.71 -5.47 4.26
CA TYR A 135 -1.90 -6.22 4.64
C TYR A 135 -1.70 -7.74 4.54
N LEU A 136 -1.17 -8.22 3.41
CA LEU A 136 -0.92 -9.64 3.19
C LEU A 136 0.15 -10.17 4.15
N SER A 137 1.19 -9.38 4.46
CA SER A 137 2.24 -9.74 5.41
C SER A 137 1.66 -9.95 6.82
N ARG A 138 0.82 -9.02 7.30
CA ARG A 138 0.11 -9.16 8.59
C ARG A 138 -0.83 -10.34 8.62
N ARG A 139 -1.60 -10.57 7.55
CA ARG A 139 -2.50 -11.74 7.45
C ARG A 139 -1.75 -13.05 7.55
N ARG A 140 -0.61 -13.18 6.87
CA ARG A 140 0.25 -14.37 6.98
C ARG A 140 0.74 -14.54 8.41
N LEU A 141 1.27 -13.48 9.02
CA LEU A 141 1.77 -13.54 10.41
C LEU A 141 0.67 -14.00 11.38
N ASN A 142 -0.52 -13.43 11.29
CA ASN A 142 -1.66 -13.81 12.14
C ASN A 142 -2.09 -15.26 11.92
N HIS A 143 -2.02 -15.75 10.67
CA HIS A 143 -2.31 -17.17 10.38
C HIS A 143 -1.26 -18.10 11.00
N TYR A 144 0.02 -17.73 11.00
CA TYR A 144 1.08 -18.51 11.67
C TYR A 144 0.95 -18.47 13.20
N LEU A 145 0.63 -17.33 13.78
CA LEU A 145 0.47 -17.18 15.24
C LEU A 145 -0.86 -17.78 15.76
N GLY A 146 -1.89 -17.89 14.91
CA GLY A 146 -3.18 -18.50 15.23
C GLY A 146 -3.18 -20.04 15.21
N HIS A 147 -2.10 -20.68 14.73
CA HIS A 147 -1.84 -22.09 14.94
C HIS A 147 -0.76 -22.25 16.01
N PRO A 148 -1.12 -22.51 17.29
CA PRO A 148 -0.12 -22.91 18.25
C PRO A 148 0.46 -24.23 17.76
N THR A 149 1.69 -24.18 17.25
CA THR A 149 2.51 -25.37 17.11
C THR A 149 2.49 -26.04 18.47
N LYS A 150 1.88 -27.22 18.54
CA LYS A 150 2.04 -28.14 19.67
C LYS A 150 3.52 -28.46 19.74
N LEU A 151 4.30 -27.62 20.42
CA LEU A 151 5.64 -27.95 20.82
C LEU A 151 5.47 -29.09 21.83
N HIS A 152 5.66 -30.30 21.33
CA HIS A 152 5.82 -31.48 22.16
C HIS A 152 6.95 -31.18 23.15
N THR A 153 6.57 -30.95 24.40
CA THR A 153 7.49 -31.02 25.53
C THR A 153 7.98 -32.46 25.58
N LYS A 154 9.13 -32.74 24.98
CA LYS A 154 9.93 -33.90 25.36
C LYS A 154 10.40 -33.64 26.79
N LYS A 155 9.61 -34.10 27.76
CA LYS A 155 10.09 -34.41 29.10
C LYS A 155 11.18 -35.46 28.94
N HIS A 156 12.44 -35.04 28.92
CA HIS A 156 13.55 -35.96 29.09
C HIS A 156 13.62 -36.30 30.58
N TRP A 157 13.02 -37.44 30.91
CA TRP A 157 13.38 -38.18 32.11
C TRP A 157 14.81 -38.66 31.95
N LEU A 158 15.73 -38.20 32.80
CA LEU A 158 16.89 -38.99 33.17
C LEU A 158 17.15 -38.79 34.67
N ILE A 159 16.71 -39.79 35.42
CA ILE A 159 17.25 -40.20 36.71
C ILE A 159 18.50 -41.01 36.39
N ASN A 160 19.65 -40.59 36.90
CA ASN A 160 20.63 -41.39 37.66
C ASN A 160 21.78 -40.50 38.11
#